data_AF-A0A1V5FU24-F1
#
_entry.id   AF-A0A1V5FU24-F1
#
_cell.length_a   1.000
_cell.length_b   1.000
_cell.length_c   1.000
_cell.angle_alpha   90.00
_cell.angle_beta   90.00
_cell.angle_gamma   90.00
#
_symmetry.space_group_name_H-M   'P 1'
#
loop_
_entity.id
_entity.type
_entity.pdbx_description
1 polymer ?
#
loop_
_entity_poly.entity_id
_entity_poly.type
_entity_poly.pdbx_seq_one_letter_code
_entity_poly.pdbx_strand_id
1 'polypeptide(L)' 'MHWTVTERAYFHTEPDASTARKAYVVSGDTLRGYGETAEFVELEFVAPSGRATKGWINWMDVMPSLWLGDGAEM' A
#
# COMPACT_ATOMS: atom_id res chain seq x y z
N MET A 1 -9.18 -6.13 -1.44
CA MET A 1 -9.38 -4.75 -0.95
C MET A 1 -8.28 -3.89 -1.57
N HIS A 2 -8.59 -2.70 -2.08
CA HIS A 2 -7.58 -1.77 -2.58
C HIS A 2 -7.34 -0.64 -1.59
N TRP A 3 -6.12 -0.11 -1.62
CA TRP A 3 -5.67 0.97 -0.76
C TRP A 3 -4.92 2.00 -1.59
N THR A 4 -4.93 3.25 -1.14
CA THR A 4 -4.17 4.35 -1.74
C THR A 4 -3.30 5.00 -0.69
N VAL A 5 -2.12 5.46 -1.11
CA VAL A 5 -1.19 6.23 -0.28
C VAL A 5 -1.64 7.68 -0.20
N THR A 6 -1.52 8.31 0.97
CA THR A 6 -1.86 9.74 1.15
C THR A 6 -0.79 10.67 0.56
N GLU A 7 0.49 10.46 0.92
CA GLU A 7 1.63 11.21 0.37
C GLU A 7 2.84 10.31 0.09
N ARG A 8 3.37 9.67 1.13
CA ARG A 8 4.45 8.68 1.06
C ARG A 8 4.32 7.70 2.20
N ALA A 9 4.41 6.41 1.89
CA ALA A 9 4.36 5.35 2.87
C ALA A 9 5.54 4.40 2.71
N TYR A 10 6.18 4.03 3.82
CA TYR A 10 7.31 3.11 3.83
C TYR A 10 6.84 1.69 4.11
N PHE A 11 7.45 0.70 3.45
CA PHE A 11 7.24 -0.70 3.77
C PHE A 11 8.07 -1.10 4.99
N HIS A 12 7.47 -1.89 5.87
CA HIS A 12 8.07 -2.50 7.04
C HIS A 12 8.13 -4.03 6.83
N THR A 13 9.14 -4.69 7.40
CA THR A 13 9.23 -6.16 7.34
C THR A 13 8.22 -6.83 8.25
N GLU A 14 7.88 -6.17 9.35
CA GLU A 14 6.93 -6.61 10.38
C GLU A 14 5.96 -5.44 10.67
N PRO A 15 4.81 -5.66 11.34
CA PRO A 15 3.92 -4.57 11.77
C PRO A 15 4.51 -3.81 12.97
N ASP A 16 5.71 -3.25 12.79
CA ASP A 16 6.48 -2.52 13.79
C ASP A 16 7.23 -1.35 13.15
N ALA A 17 7.14 -0.17 13.79
CA ALA A 17 7.70 1.07 13.27
C ALA A 17 9.24 1.06 13.14
N SER A 18 9.94 0.24 13.94
CA SER A 18 11.40 0.12 13.92
C SER A 18 11.92 -0.70 12.74
N THR A 19 11.03 -1.38 12.01
CA THR A 19 11.39 -2.29 10.91
C THR A 19 11.22 -1.67 9.52
N ALA A 20 11.23 -0.33 9.44
CA ALA A 20 11.10 0.42 8.19
C ALA A 20 12.20 0.07 7.18
N ARG A 21 11.82 -0.16 5.93
CA ARG A 21 12.72 -0.50 4.82
C ARG A 21 12.99 0.74 3.97
N LYS A 22 14.07 0.68 3.18
CA LYS A 22 14.34 1.64 2.09
C LYS A 22 13.47 1.38 0.84
N ALA A 23 12.20 1.05 1.06
CA ALA A 23 11.21 0.81 0.02
C ALA A 23 9.94 1.57 0.41
N TYR A 24 9.44 2.40 -0.49
CA TYR A 24 8.29 3.25 -0.25
C TYR A 24 7.44 3.38 -1.51
N VAL A 25 6.20 3.81 -1.30
CA VAL A 25 5.22 4.17 -2.32
C VAL A 25 4.75 5.59 -2.06
N VAL A 26 4.17 6.23 -3.08
CA VAL A 26 3.74 7.64 -3.02
C VAL A 26 2.28 7.78 -3.43
N SER A 27 1.71 8.95 -3.17
CA SER A 27 0.34 9.29 -3.58
C SER A 27 0.05 8.91 -5.04
N GLY A 28 -1.12 8.33 -5.27
CA GLY A 28 -1.56 7.82 -6.57
C GLY A 28 -1.22 6.35 -6.82
N ASP A 29 -0.28 5.76 -6.06
CA ASP A 29 -0.04 4.32 -6.10
C ASP A 29 -1.24 3.56 -5.51
N THR A 30 -1.74 2.57 -6.26
CA THR A 30 -2.77 1.65 -5.79
C THR A 30 -2.13 0.38 -5.26
N LEU A 31 -2.56 -0.03 -4.07
CA LEU A 31 -2.02 -1.16 -3.32
C LEU A 31 -3.10 -2.22 -3.14
N ARG A 32 -2.68 -3.49 -3.12
CA ARG A 32 -3.56 -4.62 -2.79
C ARG A 32 -3.39 -4.97 -1.32
N GLY A 33 -4.49 -5.05 -0.58
CA GLY A 33 -4.48 -5.41 0.84
C GLY A 33 -4.78 -6.89 1.12
N TYR A 34 -4.06 -7.45 2.09
CA TYR A 34 -4.12 -8.86 2.49
C TYR A 34 -4.58 -9.06 3.93
N GLY A 35 -4.31 -8.09 4.80
CA GLY A 35 -4.70 -8.14 6.20
C GLY A 35 -4.37 -6.83 6.92
N GLU A 36 -4.87 -6.68 8.14
CA GLU A 36 -4.69 -5.49 8.95
C GLU A 36 -4.49 -5.85 10.43
N THR A 37 -3.80 -4.96 11.13
CA THR A 37 -3.68 -4.91 12.59
C THR A 37 -4.21 -3.56 13.05
N ALA A 38 -4.12 -3.25 14.35
CA ALA A 38 -4.55 -1.94 14.87
C ALA A 38 -3.74 -0.75 14.27
N GLU A 39 -2.49 -0.98 13.86
CA GLU A 39 -1.56 0.10 13.48
C GLU A 39 -0.98 -0.06 12.08
N PHE A 40 -1.05 -1.24 11.48
CA PHE A 40 -0.44 -1.56 10.19
C PHE A 40 -1.37 -2.36 9.29
N VAL A 41 -1.23 -2.16 7.98
CA VAL A 41 -1.89 -2.92 6.92
C VAL A 41 -0.85 -3.68 6.12
N GLU A 42 -1.08 -4.97 5.87
CA GLU A 42 -0.26 -5.77 4.98
C GLU A 42 -0.67 -5.49 3.52
N LEU A 43 0.24 -4.87 2.77
CA LEU A 43 0.00 -4.36 1.42
C LEU A 43 1.02 -4.90 0.41
N GLU A 44 0.59 -5.03 -0.83
CA GLU A 44 1.44 -5.27 -2.00
C GLU A 44 1.29 -4.12 -3.00
N PHE A 45 2.43 -3.57 -3.42
CA PHE A 45 2.55 -2.70 -4.58
C PHE A 45 3.12 -3.48 -5.76
N VAL A 46 2.52 -3.32 -6.94
CA VAL A 46 3.07 -3.85 -8.19
C VAL A 46 3.47 -2.67 -9.06
N ALA A 47 4.77 -2.47 -9.25
CA ALA A 47 5.28 -1.42 -10.11
C ALA A 47 4.87 -1.65 -11.58
N PRO A 48 4.84 -0.60 -12.43
CA PRO A 48 4.55 -0.76 -13.86
C PRO A 48 5.48 -1.73 -14.60
N SER A 49 6.70 -1.95 -14.07
CA SER A 49 7.64 -2.94 -14.57
C SER A 49 7.28 -4.39 -14.23
N GLY A 50 6.19 -4.62 -13.48
CA GLY A 50 5.75 -5.92 -12.98
C GLY A 50 6.43 -6.35 -11.68
N ARG A 51 7.37 -5.56 -11.13
CA ARG A 51 8.03 -5.89 -9.86
C ARG A 51 7.07 -5.67 -8.69
N ALA A 52 6.78 -6.74 -7.95
CA ALA A 52 6.00 -6.67 -6.71
C ALA A 52 6.88 -6.32 -5.49
N THR A 53 6.34 -5.50 -4.60
CA THR A 53 6.89 -5.21 -3.26
C THR A 53 5.78 -5.42 -2.25
N LYS A 54 5.99 -6.37 -1.33
CA LYS A 54 5.05 -6.69 -0.25
C LYS A 54 5.65 -6.37 1.12
N GLY A 55 4.81 -5.91 2.04
CA GLY A 55 5.16 -5.67 3.44
C GLY A 55 4.05 -4.96 4.21
N TRP A 56 4.40 -4.43 5.38
CA TRP A 56 3.48 -3.71 6.25
C TRP A 56 3.62 -2.21 6.06
N ILE A 57 2.51 -1.47 6.05
CA ILE A 57 2.48 0.00 5.97
C ILE A 57 1.65 0.51 7.13
N ASN A 58 2.07 1.62 7.74
CA ASN A 58 1.31 2.25 8.83
C ASN A 58 -0.09 2.65 8.34
N TRP A 59 -1.12 2.31 9.12
CA TRP A 59 -2.51 2.59 8.80
C TRP A 59 -2.75 4.09 8.53
N MET A 60 -2.03 4.99 9.21
CA MET A 60 -2.19 6.44 9.05
C MET A 60 -1.71 6.95 7.68
N ASP A 61 -0.88 6.19 6.96
CA ASP A 61 -0.32 6.59 5.66
C ASP A 61 -1.14 6.09 4.47
N VAL A 62 -2.17 5.29 4.72
CA VAL A 62 -3.00 4.65 3.70
C VAL A 62 -4.47 4.80 3.98
N MET A 63 -5.27 4.80 2.92
CA MET A 63 -6.72 4.84 3.03
C MET A 63 -7.34 3.72 2.21
N PRO A 64 -8.39 3.06 2.71
CA PRO A 64 -9.14 2.11 1.92
C PRO A 64 -9.76 2.84 0.73
N SER A 65 -9.53 2.33 -0.47
CA SER A 65 -10.08 2.91 -1.68
C SER A 65 -11.18 2.01 -2.24
N LEU A 66 -12.36 2.59 -2.48
CA LEU A 66 -13.32 2.01 -3.41
C LEU A 66 -12.79 2.24 -4.82
N TRP A 67 -11.82 1.43 -5.23
CA TRP A 67 -11.44 1.34 -6.63
C TRP A 67 -12.62 0.72 -7.39
N LEU A 68 -13.53 1.56 -7.89
CA LEU A 68 -14.35 1.21 -9.04
C LEU A 68 -13.38 1.19 -10.23
N GLY A 69 -13.15 0.03 -10.83
CA GLY A 69 -12.25 -0.11 -11.98
C GLY A 69 -12.51 0.93 -13.06
N ASP A 70 -11.47 1.21 -13.86
CA ASP A 70 -11.49 2.16 -14.97
C ASP A 70 -12.84 2.10 -15.72
N GLY A 71 -13.69 3.08 -15.42
CA GLY A 71 -15.02 3.28 -15.99
C GLY A 71 -14.95 4.13 -17.25
N ALA A 72 -13.81 4.11 -17.95
CA ALA A 72 -13.65 4.50 -19.33
C ALA A 72 -12.89 3.30 -19.92
N GLU A 73 -13.41 2.53 -20.86
CA GLU A 73 -13.51 2.91 -22.25
C GLU A 73 -14.71 2.18 -22.89
N MET A 74 -15.71 2.94 -23.36
CA MET A 74 -16.61 2.58 -24.47
C MET A 74 -16.80 3.80 -25.35
#